data_AF-A0A1B7LVK0-F1
#
_entry.id   AF-A0A1B7LVK0-F1
#
_cell.length_a   1.000
_cell.length_b   1.000
_cell.length_c   1.000
_cell.angle_alpha   90.00
_cell.angle_beta   90.00
_cell.angle_gamma   90.00
#
_symmetry.space_group_name_H-M   'P 1'
#
loop_
_entity.id
_entity.type
_entity.pdbx_description
1 polymer ?
#
loop_
_entity_poly.entity_id
_entity_poly.type
_entity_poly.pdbx_seq_one_letter_code
_entity_poly.pdbx_strand_id
1 'polypeptide(L)'
;MKIRAEYLADKLPDFVLHPAEDSGDEWYWECLECEAQGEASLSWTRAEQAATGHVSSHVSEDDREVLEDMKVTMMPWELLTPYQRARKRRVEERNQ
;
A
#
# COMPACT_ATOMS: atom_id res chain seq x y z
N MET A 1 12.06 17.35 5.90
CA MET A 1 10.70 16.84 6.15
C MET A 1 9.96 16.56 4.83
N LYS A 2 10.57 15.74 3.95
CA LYS A 2 10.07 15.30 2.63
C LYS A 2 9.73 13.80 2.57
N ILE A 3 10.35 13.05 3.48
CA ILE A 3 10.34 11.59 3.59
C ILE A 3 8.92 11.01 3.59
N ARG A 4 7.95 11.75 4.09
CA ARG A 4 6.56 11.33 4.37
C ARG A 4 5.61 11.24 3.16
N ALA A 5 5.90 11.94 2.05
CA ALA A 5 5.13 11.83 0.80
C ALA A 5 5.74 10.79 -0.15
N GLU A 6 7.06 10.60 -0.08
CA GLU A 6 7.80 9.54 -0.76
C GLU A 6 7.51 8.15 -0.12
N TYR A 7 7.23 8.09 1.18
CA TYR A 7 7.03 6.81 1.91
C TYR A 7 5.72 6.05 1.61
N LEU A 8 4.77 6.63 0.88
CA LEU A 8 3.51 5.96 0.49
C LEU A 8 3.32 5.87 -1.03
N ALA A 9 4.23 6.45 -1.82
CA ALA A 9 4.24 6.29 -3.27
C ALA A 9 4.92 4.97 -3.70
N ASP A 10 5.87 4.46 -2.89
CA ASP A 10 6.69 3.25 -3.17
C ASP A 10 6.49 2.11 -2.12
N LYS A 11 5.40 2.11 -1.34
CA LYS A 11 5.22 1.15 -0.21
C LYS A 11 3.89 0.41 -0.17
N LEU A 12 3.31 0.17 -1.34
CA LEU A 12 2.58 -1.06 -1.58
C LEU A 12 3.40 -1.81 -2.62
N PRO A 13 3.62 -3.13 -2.48
CA PRO A 13 4.46 -3.88 -3.41
C PRO A 13 4.22 -3.46 -4.86
N ASP A 14 5.29 -3.06 -5.52
CA ASP A 14 5.20 -2.50 -6.84
C ASP A 14 4.65 -3.58 -7.78
N PHE A 15 3.70 -3.18 -8.59
CA PHE A 15 3.23 -3.98 -9.71
C PHE A 15 3.44 -3.20 -10.99
N VAL A 16 3.71 -3.91 -12.07
CA VAL A 16 3.81 -3.31 -13.39
C VAL A 16 2.60 -3.73 -14.20
N LEU A 17 2.05 -2.79 -14.95
CA LEU A 17 0.98 -3.06 -15.91
C LEU A 17 1.55 -3.14 -17.32
N HIS A 18 1.21 -4.22 -18.01
CA HIS A 18 1.68 -4.51 -19.35
C HIS A 18 0.48 -4.59 -20.31
N PRO A 19 0.57 -3.98 -21.51
CA PRO A 19 -0.37 -4.30 -22.58
C PRO A 19 -0.13 -5.74 -23.07
N ALA A 20 -1.20 -6.47 -23.37
CA ALA A 20 -1.09 -7.78 -24.02
C ALA A 20 -0.71 -7.60 -25.49
N GLU A 21 0.35 -8.29 -25.93
CA GLU A 21 0.92 -8.12 -27.28
C GLU A 21 -0.06 -8.49 -28.42
N ASP A 22 -1.02 -9.38 -28.14
CA ASP A 22 -1.87 -10.00 -29.17
C ASP A 22 -3.22 -9.29 -29.41
N SER A 23 -3.68 -8.41 -28.52
CA SER A 23 -5.06 -7.89 -28.54
C SER A 23 -5.17 -6.37 -28.50
N GLY A 24 -4.09 -5.63 -28.22
CA GLY A 24 -4.03 -4.16 -28.26
C GLY A 24 -4.84 -3.42 -27.19
N ASP A 25 -5.89 -4.06 -26.65
CA ASP A 25 -6.84 -3.49 -25.70
C ASP A 25 -6.85 -4.21 -24.33
N GLU A 26 -6.07 -5.28 -24.17
CA GLU A 26 -5.96 -6.02 -22.91
C GLU A 26 -4.70 -5.63 -22.13
N TRP A 27 -4.82 -5.75 -20.81
CA TRP A 27 -3.80 -5.39 -19.83
C TRP A 27 -3.66 -6.50 -18.81
N TYR A 28 -2.44 -6.90 -18.50
CA TYR A 28 -2.14 -7.78 -17.37
C TYR A 28 -1.20 -7.08 -16.39
N TRP A 29 -1.10 -7.62 -15.19
CA TRP A 29 -0.20 -7.10 -14.15
C TRP A 29 0.83 -8.15 -13.76
N GLU A 30 1.99 -7.68 -13.31
CA GLU A 30 3.05 -8.48 -12.70
C GLU A 30 3.38 -7.89 -11.33
N CYS A 31 3.39 -8.74 -10.29
CA CYS A 31 3.80 -8.35 -8.94
C CYS A 31 5.32 -8.47 -8.81
N LEU A 32 6.00 -7.37 -8.50
CA LEU A 32 7.47 -7.37 -8.39
C LEU A 32 8.00 -8.04 -7.11
N GLU A 33 7.13 -8.28 -6.12
CA GLU A 33 7.50 -8.93 -4.86
C GLU A 33 7.58 -10.46 -4.99
N CYS A 34 6.65 -11.07 -5.73
CA CYS A 34 6.53 -12.53 -5.83
C CYS A 34 6.48 -13.07 -7.26
N GLU A 35 6.68 -12.22 -8.26
CA GLU A 35 6.68 -12.56 -9.69
C GLU A 35 5.33 -13.14 -10.18
N ALA A 36 4.26 -13.00 -9.40
CA ALA A 36 2.93 -13.43 -9.80
C ALA A 36 2.39 -12.55 -10.92
N GLN A 37 1.70 -13.18 -11.88
CA GLN A 37 1.06 -12.49 -12.99
C GLN A 37 -0.46 -12.65 -12.94
N GLY A 38 -1.16 -11.56 -13.22
CA GLY A 38 -2.62 -11.54 -13.33
C GLY A 38 -3.11 -12.01 -14.69
N GLU A 39 -4.37 -12.48 -14.73
CA GLU A 39 -5.06 -12.70 -15.99
C GLU A 39 -5.23 -11.38 -16.77
N ALA A 40 -5.15 -11.47 -18.10
CA ALA A 40 -5.38 -10.33 -18.98
C ALA A 40 -6.80 -9.80 -18.83
N SER A 41 -6.93 -8.48 -18.74
CA SER A 41 -8.19 -7.76 -18.60
C SER A 41 -8.34 -6.74 -19.71
N LEU A 42 -9.53 -6.66 -20.31
CA LEU A 42 -9.90 -5.64 -21.31
C LEU A 42 -9.95 -4.20 -20.76
N SER A 43 -9.47 -3.97 -19.53
CA SER A 43 -9.48 -2.67 -18.88
C SER A 43 -8.26 -2.51 -18.00
N TRP A 44 -7.48 -1.47 -18.29
CA TRP A 44 -6.36 -1.03 -17.46
C TRP A 44 -6.76 -0.91 -15.98
N THR A 45 -7.90 -0.25 -15.70
CA THR A 45 -8.39 -0.06 -14.33
C THR A 45 -8.70 -1.37 -13.61
N ARG A 46 -9.22 -2.38 -14.32
CA ARG A 46 -9.47 -3.69 -13.70
C ARG A 46 -8.17 -4.44 -13.41
N ALA A 47 -7.21 -4.37 -14.32
CA ALA A 47 -5.88 -4.93 -14.10
C ALA A 47 -5.18 -4.25 -12.90
N GLU A 48 -5.25 -2.91 -12.80
CA GLU A 48 -4.71 -2.14 -11.68
C GLU A 48 -5.37 -2.52 -10.33
N GLN A 49 -6.70 -2.64 -10.30
CA GLN A 49 -7.43 -3.02 -9.08
C GLN A 49 -7.08 -4.44 -8.64
N ALA A 50 -6.98 -5.38 -9.58
CA ALA A 50 -6.58 -6.75 -9.31
C ALA A 50 -5.14 -6.80 -8.75
N ALA A 51 -4.22 -6.07 -9.38
CA ALA A 51 -2.83 -5.95 -8.92
C ALA A 51 -2.76 -5.38 -7.50
N THR A 52 -3.45 -4.27 -7.24
CA THR A 52 -3.53 -3.64 -5.92
C THR A 52 -4.08 -4.59 -4.86
N GLY A 53 -5.11 -5.37 -5.21
CA GLY A 53 -5.68 -6.38 -4.32
C GLY A 53 -4.68 -7.49 -3.97
N HIS A 54 -3.96 -8.00 -4.96
CA HIS A 54 -2.91 -9.00 -4.77
C HIS A 54 -1.78 -8.47 -3.89
N VAL A 55 -1.23 -7.32 -4.26
CA VAL A 55 -0.16 -6.61 -3.57
C VAL A 55 -0.49 -6.34 -2.10
N SER A 56 -1.74 -5.99 -1.80
CA SER A 56 -2.20 -5.79 -0.41
C SER A 56 -2.13 -7.05 0.45
N SER A 57 -2.02 -8.25 -0.15
CA SER A 57 -1.86 -9.51 0.56
C SER A 57 -0.44 -9.75 1.08
N HIS A 58 0.57 -9.07 0.51
CA HIS A 58 1.95 -9.14 1.01
C HIS A 58 2.18 -8.31 2.27
N VAL A 59 1.25 -7.42 2.62
CA VAL A 59 1.35 -6.59 3.82
C VAL A 59 1.02 -7.42 5.05
N SER A 60 2.02 -7.70 5.88
CA SER A 60 1.86 -8.47 7.12
C SER A 60 1.05 -7.69 8.19
N GLU A 61 0.62 -8.38 9.25
CA GLU A 61 -0.02 -7.72 10.39
C GLU A 61 0.94 -6.75 11.09
N ASP A 62 2.21 -7.11 11.23
CA ASP A 62 3.23 -6.25 11.81
C ASP A 62 3.44 -4.98 10.96
N ASP A 63 3.46 -5.10 9.63
CA ASP A 63 3.54 -3.94 8.73
C ASP A 63 2.33 -3.02 8.91
N ARG A 64 1.13 -3.60 9.06
CA ARG A 64 -0.09 -2.81 9.34
C ARG A 64 0.03 -2.08 10.67
N GLU A 65 0.56 -2.72 11.70
CA GLU A 65 0.76 -2.08 13.00
C GLU A 65 1.75 -0.91 12.93
N VAL A 66 2.87 -1.10 12.23
CA VAL A 66 3.85 -0.04 11.99
C VAL A 66 3.23 1.11 11.21
N LEU A 67 2.44 0.81 10.17
CA LEU A 67 1.74 1.83 9.39
C LEU A 67 0.73 2.62 10.24
N GLU A 68 -0.02 1.96 11.12
CA GLU A 68 -0.91 2.64 12.06
C GLU A 68 -0.14 3.51 13.06
N ASP A 69 0.99 3.02 13.58
CA ASP A 69 1.87 3.80 14.47
C ASP A 69 2.43 5.04 13.75
N MET A 70 2.82 4.89 12.49
CA MET A 70 3.24 6.01 11.65
C MET A 70 2.10 7.00 11.43
N LYS A 71 0.89 6.56 11.08
CA LYS A 71 -0.27 7.46 10.90
C LYS A 71 -0.49 8.34 12.13
N VAL A 72 -0.48 7.75 13.32
CA VAL A 72 -0.80 8.49 14.56
C VAL A 72 0.33 9.41 15.03
N THR A 73 1.59 9.02 14.84
CA THR A 73 2.75 9.87 15.19
C THR A 73 2.84 11.09 14.28
N MET A 74 2.52 10.88 13.01
CA MET A 74 2.63 11.87 11.96
C MET A 74 1.43 12.84 11.92
N MET A 75 0.23 12.42 12.32
CA MET A 75 -0.95 13.28 12.27
C MET A 75 -1.04 14.24 13.48
N PRO A 76 -1.53 15.49 13.28
CA PRO A 76 -1.85 16.43 14.37
C PRO A 76 -2.85 15.84 15.37
N TRP A 77 -2.68 16.17 16.65
CA TRP A 77 -3.46 15.58 17.75
C TRP A 77 -4.97 15.81 17.63
N GLU A 78 -5.35 16.96 17.08
CA GLU A 78 -6.73 17.40 16.91
C GLU A 78 -7.49 16.54 15.91
N LEU A 79 -6.78 16.02 14.89
CA LEU A 79 -7.33 15.17 13.85
C LEU A 79 -7.39 13.69 14.25
N LEU A 80 -6.70 13.32 15.33
CA LEU A 80 -6.73 11.95 15.83
C LEU A 80 -8.05 11.68 16.56
N THR A 81 -8.66 10.54 16.25
CA THR A 81 -9.76 9.99 17.05
C THR A 81 -9.27 9.61 18.45
N PRO A 82 -10.16 9.45 19.46
CA PRO A 82 -9.76 9.01 20.80
C PRO A 82 -8.95 7.70 20.82
N TYR A 83 -9.31 6.74 19.95
CA TYR A 83 -8.57 5.49 19.81
C TYR A 83 -7.14 5.71 19.30
N GLN A 84 -6.98 6.53 18.26
CA GLN A 84 -5.67 6.85 17.68
C GLN A 84 -4.80 7.66 18.63
N ARG A 85 -5.40 8.53 19.45
CA ARG A 85 -4.70 9.26 20.52
C ARG A 85 -4.12 8.30 21.57
N ALA A 86 -4.90 7.31 21.99
CA ALA A 86 -4.42 6.28 22.91
C ALA A 86 -3.28 5.46 22.27
N ARG A 87 -3.39 5.14 20.98
CA ARG A 87 -2.30 4.49 20.23
C ARG A 87 -1.04 5.35 20.17
N LYS A 88 -1.16 6.65 19.83
CA LYS A 88 -0.02 7.59 19.80
C LYS A 88 0.72 7.63 21.14
N ARG A 89 -0.01 7.72 22.26
CA ARG A 89 0.61 7.70 23.59
C ARG A 89 1.40 6.41 23.84
N ARG A 90 0.85 5.24 23.52
CA ARG A 90 1.58 3.96 23.64
C ARG A 90 2.86 3.93 22.80
N VAL A 91 2.81 4.48 21.58
CA VAL A 91 3.98 4.57 20.70
C VAL A 91 5.03 5.52 21.28
N GLU A 92 4.61 6.68 21.80
CA GLU A 92 5.49 7.65 22.46
C GLU A 92 6.10 7.11 23.75
N GLU A 93 5.36 6.31 24.53
CA GLU A 93 5.85 5.60 25.72
C GLU A 93 6.87 4.50 25.37
N ARG A 94 6.64 3.75 24.29
CA ARG A 94 7.57 2.71 23.81
C ARG A 94 8.90 3.27 23.31
N ASN A 95 8.90 4.50 22.79
CA ASN A 95 10.07 5.14 22.17
C ASN A 95 10.89 6.00 23.15
N GLN A 96 10.51 6.06 24.42
CA GLN A 96 11.25 6.72 25.50
C GLN A 96 12.23 5.75 26.17
#